data_AF-A0A2V8G0C0-F1
#
_entry.id   AF-A0A2V8G0C0-F1
#
_cell.length_a   1.000
_cell.length_b   1.000
_cell.length_c   1.000
_cell.angle_alpha   90.00
_cell.angle_beta   90.00
_cell.angle_gamma   90.00
#
_symmetry.space_group_name_H-M   'P 1'
#
loop_
_entity.id
_entity.type
_entity.pdbx_description
1 polymer ?
#
loop_
_entity_poly.entity_id
_entity_poly.type
_entity_poly.pdbx_seq_one_letter_code
_entity_poly.pdbx_strand_id
1 'polypeptide(L)'
;MTADAVLLAALADCAAARRRLGRPAMIIGGLAVIARGLPRQTVDIDATIWAEGPGVETILPALAAHGFIPRTADAVSFAQEHHVLLLRHEPTARRSN
;
A
#
# COMPACT_ATOMS: atom_id res chain seq x y z
N MET A 1 -15.34 -5.07 11.99
CA MET A 1 -15.44 -4.63 10.57
C MET A 1 -15.53 -5.85 9.67
N THR A 2 -16.37 -5.83 8.65
CA THR A 2 -16.38 -6.85 7.58
C THR A 2 -15.06 -6.81 6.80
N ALA A 3 -14.75 -7.86 6.03
CA ALA A 3 -13.56 -7.87 5.18
C ALA A 3 -13.55 -6.68 4.21
N ASP A 4 -14.71 -6.37 3.61
CA ASP A 4 -14.87 -5.25 2.69
C ASP A 4 -14.65 -3.90 3.40
N ALA A 5 -15.18 -3.72 4.61
CA ALA A 5 -14.97 -2.49 5.39
C ALA A 5 -13.49 -2.29 5.76
N VAL A 6 -12.77 -3.38 6.08
CA VAL A 6 -11.32 -3.35 6.32
C VAL A 6 -10.57 -2.91 5.07
N LEU A 7 -10.86 -3.53 3.91
CA LEU A 7 -10.18 -3.21 2.66
C LEU A 7 -10.47 -1.76 2.22
N LEU A 8 -11.71 -1.30 2.34
CA LEU A 8 -12.11 0.07 1.98
C LEU A 8 -11.41 1.12 2.86
N ALA A 9 -11.29 0.87 4.17
CA ALA A 9 -10.57 1.77 5.07
C ALA A 9 -9.08 1.86 4.69
N ALA A 10 -8.42 0.70 4.50
CA ALA A 10 -7.02 0.67 4.06
C ALA A 10 -6.82 1.35 2.68
N LEU A 11 -7.77 1.18 1.75
CA LEU A 11 -7.71 1.83 0.44
C LEU A 11 -7.85 3.36 0.54
N ALA A 12 -8.71 3.85 1.43
CA ALA A 12 -8.87 5.27 1.68
C ALA A 12 -7.58 5.91 2.21
N ASP A 13 -6.92 5.26 3.18
CA ASP A 13 -5.64 5.71 3.73
C ASP A 13 -4.51 5.60 2.70
N CYS A 14 -4.49 4.55 1.88
CA CYS A 14 -3.54 4.40 0.77
C CYS A 14 -3.68 5.57 -0.23
N ALA A 15 -4.91 5.92 -0.58
CA ALA A 15 -5.20 7.05 -1.46
C ALA A 15 -4.78 8.39 -0.84
N ALA A 16 -4.97 8.57 0.47
CA ALA A 16 -4.52 9.76 1.20
C ALA A 16 -2.99 9.89 1.22
N ALA A 17 -2.28 8.79 1.55
CA ALA A 17 -0.83 8.77 1.60
C ALA A 17 -0.20 9.08 0.23
N ARG A 18 -0.74 8.51 -0.84
CA ARG A 18 -0.30 8.83 -2.22
C ARG A 18 -0.55 10.28 -2.63
N ARG A 19 -1.71 10.84 -2.29
CA ARG A 19 -1.98 12.27 -2.56
C ARG A 19 -0.97 13.16 -1.85
N ARG A 20 -0.60 12.82 -0.61
CA ARG A 20 0.43 13.53 0.16
C ARG A 20 1.81 13.48 -0.50
N LEU A 21 2.17 12.32 -1.06
CA LEU A 21 3.44 12.14 -1.77
C LEU A 21 3.53 13.01 -3.04
N GLY A 22 2.41 13.34 -3.68
CA GLY A 22 2.40 14.21 -4.86
C GLY A 22 3.10 13.62 -6.10
N ARG A 23 3.29 12.29 -6.14
CA ARG A 23 3.97 11.60 -7.25
C ARG A 23 2.96 10.86 -8.12
N PRO A 24 3.25 10.68 -9.43
CA PRO A 24 2.47 9.79 -10.28
C PRO A 24 2.40 8.40 -9.67
N ALA A 25 1.21 7.82 -9.64
CA ALA A 25 0.97 6.57 -8.94
C ALA A 25 -0.29 5.90 -9.50
N MET A 26 -0.40 4.58 -9.47
CA MET A 26 -1.61 3.84 -9.89
C MET A 26 -2.02 2.75 -8.87
N ILE A 27 -3.33 2.52 -8.68
CA ILE A 27 -3.81 1.29 -8.04
C ILE A 27 -3.85 0.21 -9.11
N ILE A 28 -3.24 -0.93 -8.84
CA ILE A 28 -3.12 -2.05 -9.79
C ILE A 28 -3.75 -3.32 -9.17
N GLY A 29 -3.51 -4.48 -9.76
CA GLY A 29 -3.93 -5.76 -9.18
C GLY A 29 -5.44 -5.95 -9.10
N GLY A 30 -5.90 -6.64 -8.05
CA GLY A 30 -7.30 -7.05 -7.90
C GLY A 30 -8.29 -5.89 -7.86
N LEU A 31 -7.95 -4.80 -7.16
CA LEU A 31 -8.80 -3.61 -7.10
C LEU A 31 -8.96 -2.92 -8.45
N ALA A 32 -7.91 -2.89 -9.29
CA ALA A 32 -8.02 -2.34 -10.64
C ALA A 32 -8.94 -3.19 -11.54
N VAL A 33 -8.92 -4.52 -11.38
CA VAL A 33 -9.84 -5.44 -12.07
C VAL A 33 -11.29 -5.17 -11.65
N ILE A 34 -11.55 -5.04 -10.34
CA ILE A 34 -12.89 -4.71 -9.80
C ILE A 34 -13.37 -3.36 -10.34
N ALA A 35 -12.49 -2.35 -10.38
CA ALA A 35 -12.82 -1.02 -10.90
C ALA A 35 -13.21 -1.04 -12.40
N ARG A 36 -12.82 -2.07 -13.15
CA ARG A 36 -13.23 -2.32 -14.54
C ARG A 36 -14.56 -3.10 -14.66
N GLY A 37 -15.24 -3.36 -13.54
CA GLY A 37 -16.52 -4.07 -13.51
C GLY A 37 -16.40 -5.60 -13.53
N LEU A 38 -15.19 -6.14 -13.37
CA LEU A 38 -14.97 -7.58 -13.35
C LEU A 38 -15.00 -8.10 -11.90
N PRO A 39 -15.87 -9.07 -11.58
CA PRO A 39 -15.94 -9.62 -10.23
C PRO A 39 -14.66 -10.36 -9.87
N ARG A 40 -14.04 -9.97 -8.76
CA ARG A 40 -12.85 -10.60 -8.21
C ARG A 40 -12.83 -10.42 -6.69
N GLN A 41 -12.39 -11.44 -5.98
CA GLN A 41 -12.08 -11.32 -4.56
C GLN A 41 -10.62 -10.91 -4.37
N THR A 42 -10.35 -9.93 -3.50
CA THR A 42 -8.99 -9.53 -3.09
C THR A 42 -9.05 -9.15 -1.61
N VAL A 43 -7.92 -9.28 -0.92
CA VAL A 43 -7.79 -8.98 0.51
C VAL A 43 -6.66 -7.99 0.77
N ASP A 44 -6.06 -7.49 -0.29
CA ASP A 44 -4.85 -6.67 -0.33
C ASP A 44 -5.00 -5.52 -1.33
N ILE A 45 -4.03 -4.61 -1.28
CA ILE A 45 -3.98 -3.42 -2.12
C ILE A 45 -2.62 -3.41 -2.79
N ASP A 46 -2.64 -3.45 -4.12
CA ASP A 46 -1.44 -3.24 -4.92
C ASP A 46 -1.43 -1.83 -5.48
N ALA A 47 -0.33 -1.13 -5.29
CA ALA A 47 -0.15 0.22 -5.80
C ALA A 47 1.28 0.43 -6.31
N THR A 48 1.41 1.18 -7.40
CA THR A 48 2.69 1.68 -7.89
C THR A 48 2.80 3.17 -7.58
N ILE A 49 4.02 3.62 -7.31
CA ILE A 49 4.37 5.02 -7.12
C ILE A 49 5.65 5.25 -7.92
N TRP A 50 5.69 6.32 -8.70
CA TRP A 50 6.88 6.73 -9.42
C TRP A 50 7.96 7.13 -8.42
N ALA A 51 9.13 6.48 -8.49
CA ALA A 51 10.26 6.74 -7.62
C ALA A 51 11.54 6.91 -8.47
N GLU A 52 12.15 8.09 -8.41
CA GLU A 52 13.48 8.36 -8.97
C GLU A 52 14.53 8.28 -7.85
N GLY A 53 15.66 7.61 -8.11
CA GLY A 53 16.79 7.50 -7.17
C GLY A 53 16.51 6.70 -5.90
N PRO A 54 17.18 6.99 -4.76
CA PRO A 54 16.89 6.39 -3.45
C PRO A 54 15.60 6.98 -2.88
N GLY A 55 14.49 6.70 -3.57
CA GLY A 55 13.18 7.27 -3.29
C GLY A 55 12.50 6.59 -2.09
N VAL A 56 12.92 5.38 -1.73
CA VAL A 56 12.19 4.56 -0.76
C VAL A 56 12.27 5.12 0.66
N GLU A 57 13.41 5.71 1.01
CA GLU A 57 13.69 6.36 2.29
C GLU A 57 12.80 7.59 2.52
N THR A 58 12.33 8.21 1.43
CA THR A 58 11.39 9.34 1.48
C THR A 58 9.93 8.89 1.44
N ILE A 59 9.64 7.81 0.71
CA ILE A 59 8.28 7.28 0.56
C ILE A 59 7.82 6.60 1.85
N LEU A 60 8.68 5.78 2.46
CA LEU A 60 8.29 4.95 3.58
C LEU A 60 7.80 5.76 4.80
N PRO A 61 8.46 6.85 5.25
CA PRO A 61 7.93 7.68 6.34
C PRO A 61 6.58 8.32 6.03
N ALA A 62 6.34 8.72 4.77
CA ALA A 62 5.07 9.30 4.37
C ALA A 62 3.92 8.26 4.39
N LEU A 63 4.20 7.02 3.97
CA LEU A 63 3.26 5.92 4.08
C LEU A 63 3.01 5.54 5.56
N ALA A 64 4.05 5.55 6.39
CA ALA A 64 3.95 5.27 7.83
C ALA A 64 3.06 6.28 8.58
N ALA A 65 3.07 7.56 8.17
CA ALA A 65 2.16 8.59 8.69
C ALA A 65 0.66 8.27 8.47
N HIS A 66 0.35 7.35 7.55
CA HIS A 66 -0.99 6.85 7.27
C HIS A 66 -1.18 5.39 7.73
N GLY A 67 -0.33 4.90 8.65
CA GLY A 67 -0.48 3.58 9.25
C GLY A 67 0.06 2.42 8.40
N PHE A 68 0.76 2.68 7.31
CA PHE A 68 1.43 1.64 6.52
C PHE A 68 2.84 1.39 7.03
N ILE A 69 3.05 0.25 7.67
CA ILE A 69 4.35 -0.13 8.24
C ILE A 69 4.98 -1.29 7.45
N PRO A 70 6.32 -1.40 7.44
CA PRO A 70 7.02 -2.55 6.88
C PRO A 70 6.54 -3.91 7.43
N ARG A 71 6.46 -4.92 6.56
CA ARG A 71 6.25 -6.32 6.94
C ARG A 71 7.53 -7.04 7.33
N THR A 72 8.69 -6.52 6.94
CA THR A 72 10.02 -7.08 7.23
C THR A 72 10.93 -5.99 7.80
N ALA A 73 11.95 -6.40 8.56
CA ALA A 73 12.89 -5.46 9.19
C ALA A 73 13.82 -4.76 8.19
N ASP A 74 14.07 -5.39 7.04
CA ASP A 74 14.98 -4.98 5.97
C ASP A 74 14.27 -4.30 4.79
N ALA A 75 13.06 -3.78 5.00
CA ALA A 75 12.18 -3.33 3.92
C ALA A 75 12.78 -2.27 2.98
N VAL A 76 13.69 -1.41 3.46
CA VAL A 76 14.40 -0.44 2.61
C VAL A 76 15.32 -1.16 1.63
N SER A 77 16.20 -2.02 2.12
CA SER A 77 17.13 -2.80 1.29
C SER A 77 16.37 -3.72 0.32
N PHE A 78 15.35 -4.42 0.82
CA PHE A 78 14.48 -5.26 -0.01
C PHE A 78 13.82 -4.47 -1.14
N ALA A 79 13.32 -3.27 -0.85
CA ALA A 79 12.68 -2.43 -1.85
C ALA A 79 13.68 -1.81 -2.85
N GLN A 80 14.91 -1.53 -2.43
CA GLN A 80 15.96 -1.08 -3.35
C GLN A 80 16.37 -2.19 -4.32
N GLU A 81 16.42 -3.44 -3.87
CA GLU A 81 16.79 -4.59 -4.70
C GLU A 81 15.64 -5.06 -5.60
N HIS A 82 14.43 -5.15 -5.06
CA HIS A 82 13.28 -5.76 -5.76
C HIS A 82 12.24 -4.76 -6.26
N HIS A 83 12.40 -3.46 -5.96
CA HIS A 83 11.47 -2.38 -6.31
C HIS A 83 10.04 -2.62 -5.77
N VAL A 84 9.93 -3.32 -4.63
CA VAL A 84 8.65 -3.64 -3.98
C VAL A 84 8.73 -3.29 -2.49
N LEU A 85 7.73 -2.54 -2.01
CA LEU A 85 7.53 -2.27 -0.59
C LEU A 85 6.44 -3.18 -0.02
N LEU A 86 6.82 -4.14 0.81
CA LEU A 86 5.89 -5.01 1.50
C LEU A 86 5.40 -4.34 2.78
N LEU A 87 4.16 -3.86 2.77
CA LEU A 87 3.58 -3.08 3.86
C LEU A 87 2.35 -3.77 4.47
N ARG A 88 2.06 -3.40 5.72
CA ARG A 88 0.84 -3.73 6.45
C ARG A 88 0.16 -2.44 6.88
N HIS A 89 -1.15 -2.37 6.69
CA HIS A 89 -1.96 -1.27 7.22
C HIS A 89 -2.36 -1.58 8.66
N GLU A 90 -1.67 -0.98 9.63
CA GLU A 90 -1.82 -1.27 11.05
C GLU A 90 -3.25 -1.04 11.59
N PRO A 91 -3.97 0.05 11.22
CA PRO A 91 -5.33 0.29 11.71
C PRO A 91 -6.33 -0.81 11.37
N THR A 92 -6.09 -1.55 10.28
CA THR A 92 -6.97 -2.62 9.81
C THR A 92 -6.33 -4.01 9.90
N ALA A 93 -5.08 -4.09 10.35
CA ALA A 93 -4.38 -5.34 10.53
C ALA A 93 -5.11 -6.19 11.57
N ARG A 94 -5.47 -7.41 11.21
CA ARG A 94 -5.85 -8.40 12.22
C ARG A 94 -4.58 -8.80 12.95
N ARG A 95 -4.58 -8.71 14.29
CA ARG A 95 -3.53 -9.30 15.11
C ARG A 95 -3.55 -10.80 14.83
N SER A 96 -2.47 -11.33 14.29
CA SER A 96 -2.21 -12.76 14.33
C SER A 96 -2.07 -13.12 15.80
N ASN A 97 -2.97 -13.97 16.32
CA ASN A 97 -2.77 -14.64 17.61
C ASN A 97 -1.67 -15.69 17.48
#